data_AF-A0A9P1M6H6-F1
#
_entry.id   AF-A0A9P1M6H6-F1
#
_cell.length_a   1.000
_cell.length_b   1.000
_cell.length_c   1.000
_cell.angle_alpha   90.00
_cell.angle_beta   90.00
_cell.angle_gamma   90.00
#
_symmetry.space_group_name_H-M   'P 1'
#
loop_
_entity.id
_entity.type
_entity.pdbx_description
1 polymer ?
#
loop_
_entity_poly.entity_id
_entity_poly.type
_entity_poly.pdbx_seq_one_letter_code
_entity_poly.pdbx_strand_id
1 'polypeptide(L)'
;MPQMKAFDYAKVPLGQATGKLQISDGTSLPITLALETALRGLREPEPFNLWIDQICINQDDSDEKDRQIPLMKDIYTRSSCTIAWLGLAASSTEKATRYLTRTGEAFASLGLGPVTKQLQEQL
;
A
#
# COMPACT_ATOMS: atom_id res chain seq x y z
N MET A 1 -8.25 17.99 -3.23
CA MET A 1 -8.37 16.58 -3.62
C MET A 1 -8.96 15.82 -2.44
N PRO A 2 -9.86 14.85 -2.64
CA PRO A 2 -10.27 13.95 -1.56
C PRO A 2 -9.03 13.29 -0.95
N GLN A 3 -9.07 12.96 0.34
CA GLN A 3 -7.92 12.36 1.02
C GLN A 3 -7.57 11.02 0.38
N MET A 4 -6.42 10.98 -0.30
CA MET A 4 -5.92 9.81 -1.02
C MET A 4 -4.78 9.20 -0.20
N LYS A 5 -4.82 7.89 0.00
CA LYS A 5 -3.73 7.13 0.63
C LYS A 5 -2.80 6.60 -0.46
N ALA A 6 -1.49 6.58 -0.23
CA ALA A 6 -0.53 5.92 -1.10
C ALA A 6 -0.23 4.51 -0.56
N PHE A 7 -0.06 3.54 -1.44
CA PHE A 7 0.28 2.16 -1.08
C PHE A 7 1.74 1.86 -1.43
N ASP A 8 2.40 1.12 -0.54
CA ASP A 8 3.71 0.52 -0.79
C ASP A 8 3.73 -0.89 -0.20
N TYR A 9 4.38 -1.84 -0.85
CA TYR A 9 4.47 -3.22 -0.38
C TYR A 9 5.86 -3.79 -0.59
N ALA A 10 6.30 -4.63 0.34
CA ALA A 10 7.54 -5.37 0.17
C ALA A 10 7.44 -6.27 -1.07
N LYS A 11 8.25 -5.95 -2.08
CA LYS A 11 8.28 -6.62 -3.40
C LYS A 11 8.44 -8.13 -3.23
N VAL A 12 7.37 -8.90 -3.48
CA VAL A 12 7.42 -10.37 -3.53
C VAL A 12 8.02 -10.79 -4.89
N PRO A 13 8.84 -11.84 -4.96
CA PRO A 13 9.41 -12.31 -6.22
C PRO A 13 8.32 -12.56 -7.28
N LEU A 14 8.51 -11.97 -8.47
CA LEU A 14 7.65 -12.15 -9.63
C LEU A 14 7.57 -13.65 -9.97
N GLY A 15 6.36 -14.24 -9.90
CA GLY A 15 6.15 -15.62 -10.37
C GLY A 15 5.11 -16.48 -9.63
N GLN A 16 4.53 -16.02 -8.51
CA GLN A 16 3.53 -16.81 -7.78
C GLN A 16 2.12 -16.18 -7.82
N ALA A 17 1.19 -16.97 -8.38
CA ALA A 17 -0.28 -16.86 -8.39
C ALA A 17 -0.90 -15.46 -8.48
N THR A 18 -1.55 -15.20 -9.61
CA THR A 18 -2.25 -13.95 -9.93
C THR A 18 -3.70 -13.98 -9.44
N GLY A 19 -4.05 -13.06 -8.53
CA GLY A 19 -5.44 -12.71 -8.26
C GLY A 19 -6.02 -11.87 -9.41
N LYS A 20 -7.33 -11.59 -9.36
CA LYS A 20 -8.01 -10.66 -10.28
C LYS A 20 -8.77 -9.60 -9.51
N LEU A 21 -8.53 -8.33 -9.83
CA LEU A 21 -9.33 -7.22 -9.35
C LEU A 21 -10.42 -6.89 -10.38
N GLN A 22 -11.68 -6.86 -9.96
CA GLN A 22 -12.78 -6.40 -10.82
C GLN A 22 -12.81 -4.88 -10.85
N ILE A 23 -12.88 -4.31 -12.06
CA ILE A 23 -12.99 -2.87 -12.29
C ILE A 23 -14.46 -2.53 -12.56
N SER A 24 -14.86 -1.30 -12.25
CA SER A 24 -16.22 -0.79 -12.43
C SER A 24 -16.74 -0.84 -13.88
N ASP A 25 -15.84 -0.90 -14.86
CA ASP A 25 -16.16 -1.06 -16.29
C ASP A 25 -16.41 -2.53 -16.70
N GLY A 26 -16.38 -3.46 -15.74
CA GLY A 26 -16.58 -4.89 -15.96
C GLY A 26 -15.32 -5.64 -16.40
N THR A 27 -14.17 -4.96 -16.50
CA THR A 27 -12.90 -5.61 -16.81
C THR A 27 -12.24 -6.20 -15.55
N SER A 28 -11.25 -7.07 -15.76
CA SER A 28 -10.46 -7.68 -14.68
C SER A 28 -8.99 -7.38 -14.86
N LEU A 29 -8.37 -6.82 -13.82
CA LEU A 29 -6.94 -6.53 -13.81
C LEU A 29 -6.18 -7.62 -13.05
N PRO A 30 -5.16 -8.26 -13.66
CA PRO A 30 -4.33 -9.23 -12.96
C PRO A 30 -3.47 -8.54 -11.90
N ILE A 31 -3.54 -9.02 -10.67
CA ILE A 31 -2.77 -8.48 -9.54
C ILE A 31 -1.92 -9.57 -8.89
N THR A 32 -0.83 -9.16 -8.23
CA THR A 32 -0.02 -10.09 -7.44
C THR A 32 -0.81 -10.60 -6.24
N LEU A 33 -0.50 -11.81 -5.75
CA LEU A 33 -1.07 -12.32 -4.50
C LEU A 33 -0.80 -11.39 -3.32
N ALA A 34 0.36 -10.71 -3.32
CA ALA A 34 0.72 -9.72 -2.31
C ALA A 34 -0.29 -8.56 -2.30
N LEU A 35 -0.59 -8.01 -3.46
CA LEU A 35 -1.55 -6.93 -3.61
C LEU A 35 -2.98 -7.40 -3.31
N GLU A 36 -3.36 -8.61 -3.72
CA GLU A 36 -4.67 -9.16 -3.37
C GLU A 36 -4.84 -9.26 -1.85
N THR A 37 -3.85 -9.82 -1.18
CA THR A 37 -3.89 -10.01 0.28
C THR A 37 -3.90 -8.67 1.01
N ALA A 38 -3.12 -7.70 0.53
CA ALA A 38 -3.13 -6.35 1.05
C ALA A 38 -4.50 -5.68 0.87
N LEU A 39 -5.09 -5.70 -0.34
CA LEU A 39 -6.40 -5.12 -0.60
C LEU A 39 -7.50 -5.74 0.27
N ARG A 40 -7.43 -7.05 0.53
CA ARG A 40 -8.34 -7.72 1.47
C ARG A 40 -8.16 -7.22 2.90
N GLY A 41 -6.92 -7.08 3.36
CA GLY A 41 -6.57 -6.54 4.68
C GLY A 41 -6.69 -5.01 4.81
N LEU A 42 -7.00 -4.30 3.73
CA LEU A 42 -7.25 -2.86 3.74
C LEU A 42 -8.72 -2.52 3.57
N ARG A 43 -9.62 -3.51 3.55
CA ARG A 43 -11.06 -3.25 3.48
C ARG A 43 -11.52 -2.53 4.73
N GLU A 44 -12.16 -1.39 4.50
CA GLU A 44 -12.83 -0.58 5.51
C GLU A 44 -14.34 -0.58 5.25
N PRO A 45 -15.18 -0.30 6.26
CA PRO A 45 -16.63 -0.16 6.07
C PRO A 45 -16.98 0.93 5.06
N GLU A 46 -16.21 2.02 5.07
CA GLU A 46 -16.38 3.16 4.17
C GLU A 46 -15.37 3.11 3.03
N PRO A 47 -15.78 3.45 1.79
CA PRO A 47 -14.87 3.51 0.65
C PRO A 47 -13.85 4.64 0.81
N PHE A 48 -12.61 4.38 0.39
CA PHE A 48 -11.54 5.38 0.37
C PHE A 48 -10.71 5.29 -0.91
N ASN A 49 -10.03 6.39 -1.25
CA ASN A 49 -9.18 6.47 -2.41
C ASN A 49 -7.77 5.95 -2.07
N LEU A 50 -7.31 4.97 -2.82
CA LEU A 50 -5.99 4.36 -2.68
C LEU A 50 -5.25 4.43 -4.01
N TRP A 51 -4.05 4.99 -3.99
CA TRP A 51 -3.15 4.96 -5.14
C TRP A 51 -2.17 3.80 -5.01
N ILE A 52 -2.11 2.96 -6.04
CA ILE A 52 -1.23 1.79 -6.14
C ILE A 52 -0.56 1.89 -7.52
N ASP A 53 0.77 2.01 -7.55
CA ASP A 53 1.56 2.12 -8.78
C ASP A 53 1.25 1.00 -9.79
N GLN A 54 1.11 -0.25 -9.33
CA GLN A 54 0.77 -1.41 -10.16
C GLN A 54 -0.61 -1.29 -10.85
N ILE A 55 -1.54 -0.49 -10.31
CA ILE A 55 -2.90 -0.33 -10.86
C ILE A 55 -3.03 1.01 -11.59
N CYS A 56 -2.52 2.08 -11.00
CA CYS A 56 -2.74 3.46 -11.44
C CYS A 56 -1.76 3.90 -12.55
N ILE A 57 -0.68 3.16 -12.79
CA ILE A 57 0.25 3.40 -13.89
C ILE A 57 0.08 2.26 -14.89
N ASN A 58 -0.14 2.59 -16.15
CA ASN A 58 -0.11 1.60 -17.22
C ASN A 58 1.30 1.00 -17.34
N GLN A 59 1.46 -0.23 -16.88
CA GLN A 59 2.77 -0.88 -16.81
C GLN A 59 3.33 -1.24 -18.19
N ASP A 60 2.47 -1.30 -19.21
CA ASP A 60 2.81 -1.66 -20.59
C ASP A 60 3.09 -0.43 -21.47
N ASP A 61 2.88 0.79 -20.97
CA ASP A 61 3.16 2.06 -21.66
C ASP A 61 4.40 2.74 -21.05
N SER A 62 5.52 2.66 -21.75
CA SER A 62 6.78 3.30 -21.32
C SER A 62 6.68 4.82 -21.25
N ASP A 63 5.95 5.45 -22.16
CA ASP A 63 5.84 6.90 -22.24
C ASP A 63 4.96 7.45 -21.11
N GLU A 64 3.95 6.69 -20.69
CA GLU A 64 3.21 6.98 -19.45
C GLU A 64 4.11 6.83 -18.22
N LYS A 65 4.86 5.73 -18.11
CA LYS A 65 5.75 5.47 -16.97
C LYS A 65 6.77 6.58 -16.78
N ASP A 66 7.41 7.03 -17.86
CA ASP A 66 8.39 8.12 -17.82
C ASP A 66 7.78 9.44 -17.34
N ARG A 67 6.47 9.64 -17.55
CA ARG A 67 5.72 10.80 -17.02
C ARG A 67 5.24 10.59 -15.58
N GLN A 68 4.83 9.38 -15.21
CA GLN A 68 4.26 9.07 -13.88
C GLN A 68 5.32 8.88 -12.80
N ILE A 69 6.47 8.28 -13.12
CA ILE A 69 7.56 8.02 -12.16
C ILE A 69 8.04 9.31 -11.47
N PRO A 70 8.29 10.42 -12.17
CA PRO A 70 8.65 11.69 -11.53
C PRO A 70 7.56 12.22 -10.59
N LEU A 71 6.29 11.92 -10.86
CA LEU A 71 5.15 12.35 -10.05
C LEU A 71 4.96 11.52 -8.78
N MET A 72 5.59 10.34 -8.66
CA MET A 72 5.49 9.50 -7.46
C MET A 72 5.87 10.27 -6.21
N LYS A 73 6.94 11.07 -6.26
CA LYS A 73 7.36 11.91 -5.13
C LYS A 73 6.22 12.82 -4.65
N ASP A 74 5.52 13.47 -5.58
CA ASP A 74 4.42 14.37 -5.26
C ASP A 74 3.21 13.60 -4.74
N ILE A 75 2.93 12.41 -5.29
CA ILE A 75 1.83 11.55 -4.84
C ILE A 75 2.05 11.10 -3.39
N TYR A 76 3.24 10.57 -3.06
CA TYR A 76 3.56 10.20 -1.68
C TYR A 76 3.51 11.41 -0.75
N THR A 77 4.09 12.55 -1.15
CA THR A 77 4.13 13.76 -0.33
C THR A 77 2.74 14.35 -0.06
N ARG A 78 1.81 14.22 -1.02
CA ARG A 78 0.47 14.81 -0.94
C ARG A 78 -0.61 13.83 -0.46
N SER A 79 -0.26 12.55 -0.33
CA SER A 79 -1.14 11.56 0.30
C SER A 79 -1.40 11.89 1.77
N SER A 80 -2.58 11.52 2.26
CA SER A 80 -2.89 11.68 3.70
C SER A 80 -2.06 10.74 4.56
N CYS A 81 -1.71 9.57 4.04
CA CYS A 81 -0.74 8.65 4.60
C CYS A 81 -0.21 7.70 3.53
N THR A 82 0.93 7.06 3.85
CA THR A 82 1.46 5.92 3.11
C THR A 82 1.22 4.64 3.91
N ILE A 83 0.58 3.66 3.29
CA ILE A 83 0.35 2.34 3.86
C ILE A 83 1.48 1.42 3.39
N ALA A 84 2.28 0.94 4.34
CA ALA A 84 3.30 -0.07 4.08
C ALA A 84 2.76 -1.47 4.41
N TRP A 85 2.63 -2.34 3.40
CA TRP A 85 2.19 -3.72 3.58
C TRP A 85 3.37 -4.67 3.75
N LEU A 86 3.42 -5.34 4.91
CA LEU A 86 4.51 -6.24 5.30
C LEU A 86 4.17 -7.73 5.15
N GLY A 87 2.99 -8.04 4.60
CA GLY A 87 2.46 -9.40 4.54
C GLY A 87 1.54 -9.75 5.70
N LEU A 88 0.99 -10.96 5.65
CA LEU A 88 0.15 -11.49 6.73
C LEU A 88 0.96 -11.70 8.00
N ALA A 89 0.30 -11.53 9.14
CA ALA A 89 0.91 -11.81 10.44
C ALA A 89 1.34 -13.29 10.51
N ALA A 90 2.65 -13.53 10.49
CA ALA A 90 3.25 -14.81 10.84
C ALA A 90 3.80 -14.77 12.28
N SER A 91 3.95 -15.93 12.91
CA SER A 91 4.53 -16.05 14.27
C SER A 91 5.94 -15.44 14.39
N SER A 92 6.69 -15.35 13.29
CA SER A 92 8.00 -14.71 13.23
C SER A 92 7.96 -13.17 13.13
N THR A 93 6.79 -12.58 12.85
CA THR A 93 6.63 -11.14 12.57
C THR A 93 6.55 -10.29 13.85
N GLU A 94 6.31 -10.91 15.01
CA GLU A 94 6.13 -10.22 16.30
C GLU A 94 7.33 -9.34 16.68
N LYS A 95 8.55 -9.78 16.35
CA LYS A 95 9.77 -9.01 16.61
C LYS A 95 9.84 -7.77 15.71
N ALA A 96 9.47 -7.91 14.44
CA ALA A 96 9.47 -6.83 13.47
C ALA A 96 8.39 -5.78 13.79
N THR A 97 7.16 -6.21 14.11
CA THR A 97 6.07 -5.30 14.51
C THR A 97 6.39 -4.54 15.79
N ARG A 98 6.99 -5.21 16.78
CA ARG A 98 7.46 -4.55 18.01
C ARG A 98 8.54 -3.50 17.74
N TYR A 99 9.50 -3.80 16.87
CA TYR A 99 10.55 -2.87 16.50
C TYR A 99 10.00 -1.64 15.76
N LEU A 100 9.12 -1.86 14.78
CA LEU A 100 8.46 -0.78 14.02
C LEU A 100 7.61 0.11 14.92
N THR A 101 6.89 -0.48 15.87
CA THR A 101 6.07 0.28 16.83
C THR A 101 6.93 1.18 17.70
N ARG A 102 7.98 0.63 18.33
CA ARG A 102 8.90 1.42 19.17
C ARG A 102 9.60 2.53 18.40
N THR A 103 9.99 2.25 17.17
CA THR A 103 10.63 3.25 16.30
C THR A 103 9.63 4.34 15.94
N GLY A 104 8.41 4.00 15.52
CA GLY A 104 7.35 4.98 15.22
C GLY A 104 7.01 5.88 16.42
N GLU A 105 6.90 5.31 17.62
CA GLU A 105 6.66 6.05 18.86
C GLU A 105 7.82 7.00 19.21
N ALA A 106 9.07 6.55 19.04
CA ALA A 106 10.25 7.38 19.26
C ALA A 106 10.35 8.54 18.26
N PHE A 107 9.97 8.33 17.00
CA PHE A 107 9.92 9.40 16.01
C PHE A 107 8.83 10.43 16.35
N ALA A 108 7.65 9.96 16.77
CA ALA A 108 6.56 10.84 17.20
C ALA A 108 6.95 11.68 18.44
N SER A 109 7.65 11.10 19.42
CA SER A 109 8.10 11.83 20.60
C SER A 109 9.20 12.87 20.31
N LEU A 110 9.91 12.72 19.19
CA LEU A 110 10.87 13.70 18.67
C LEU A 110 10.23 14.83 17.85
N GLY A 111 8.89 14.88 17.76
CA GLY A 111 8.17 15.91 16.99
C GLY A 111 8.25 15.73 15.47
N LEU A 112 8.79 14.59 15.00
CA LEU A 112 8.67 14.18 13.62
C LEU A 112 7.26 13.60 13.46
N GLY A 113 6.50 14.10 12.48
CA GLY A 113 5.06 13.86 12.34
C GLY A 113 4.63 12.39 12.36
N PRO A 114 3.33 12.11 12.55
CA PRO A 114 2.86 10.76 12.86
C PRO A 114 3.15 9.80 11.70
N VAL A 115 3.77 8.67 12.01
CA VAL A 115 3.61 7.44 11.21
C VAL A 115 2.23 6.90 11.56
N THR A 116 1.21 7.30 10.80
CA THR A 116 -0.18 6.91 11.08
C THR A 116 -0.37 5.41 10.88
N LYS A 117 -0.63 4.74 12.01
CA LYS A 117 -0.93 3.32 12.14
C LYS A 117 -2.31 3.03 11.53
N GLN A 118 -2.39 2.15 10.54
CA GLN A 118 -3.58 1.33 10.29
C GLN A 118 -3.14 -0.14 10.37
N LEU A 119 -2.78 -0.56 11.59
CA LEU A 119 -2.60 -1.97 11.93
C LEU A 119 -4.00 -2.48 12.28
N GLN A 120 -4.60 -3.29 11.41
CA GLN A 120 -5.82 -4.04 11.74
C GLN A 120 -5.47 -5.05 12.84
N GLU A 121 -5.80 -4.72 14.09
CA GLU A 121 -6.12 -5.71 15.10
C GLU A 121 -7.59 -6.04 14.95
N GLN A 122 -7.98 -6.99 14.09
CA GLN A 122 -9.22 -7.77 14.25
C GLN A 122 -9.04 -9.19 13.69
N LEU A 123 -8.99 -10.14 14.63
CA LEU A 123 -9.53 -11.50 14.47
C LEU A 123 -11.06 -11.42 14.49
#